data_AF-A0A845LWL1-F1
#
_entry.id   AF-A0A845LWL1-F1
#
_cell.length_a   1.000
_cell.length_b   1.000
_cell.length_c   1.000
_cell.angle_alpha   90.00
_cell.angle_beta   90.00
_cell.angle_gamma   90.00
#
_symmetry.space_group_name_H-M   'P 1'
#
loop_
_entity.id
_entity.type
_entity.pdbx_description
1 polymer ?
#
loop_
_entity_poly.entity_id
_entity_poly.type
_entity_poly.pdbx_seq_one_letter_code
_entity_poly.pdbx_strand_id
1 'polypeptide(L)'
;MASWRDGGIHVEVGVYGSRVDRPLPQTPTSILQFERSISMNQALNENQQLKLNGSALLWLDKLQTRLEQFETLSLESLEPEDTALVIIDMTNGFAREGLLASPRVGALIPGIASLAEACLGRHIPVIAPSDTHTPDAEEFSTYPAHCMAGSQESALVSELTSLERIIRLDKNSTQIWHSQAFQDWFRENERRSTWILTGDCTDICVLQFALVLKTFFQSKNRPSRVIVPINAVNTFETPDHPGDLYHLMALALMDAGGLELVKGVEVS
;
A
#
# COMPACT_ATOMS: atom_id res chain seq x y z
N MET A 1 -35.14 37.60 -7.01
CA MET A 1 -35.05 39.03 -7.35
C MET A 1 -33.85 39.63 -6.64
N ALA A 2 -33.11 40.48 -7.36
CA ALA A 2 -31.94 41.28 -6.96
C ALA A 2 -30.63 40.50 -6.71
N SER A 3 -29.45 40.98 -7.12
CA SER A 3 -29.01 41.95 -8.13
C SER A 3 -27.48 41.89 -8.15
N TRP A 4 -26.90 41.91 -9.34
CA TRP A 4 -25.46 41.98 -9.59
C TRP A 4 -24.90 43.37 -9.21
N ARG A 5 -23.64 43.41 -8.76
CA ARG A 5 -22.81 44.61 -8.73
C ARG A 5 -21.40 44.30 -9.24
N ASP A 6 -20.89 45.29 -9.96
CA ASP A 6 -19.73 45.34 -10.83
C ASP A 6 -18.37 45.15 -10.15
N GLY A 7 -17.38 44.80 -10.97
CA GLY A 7 -15.96 44.89 -10.62
C GLY A 7 -15.02 44.43 -11.72
N GLY A 8 -15.14 44.98 -12.93
CA GLY A 8 -14.10 44.86 -13.95
C GLY A 8 -12.92 45.80 -13.67
N ILE A 9 -11.68 45.33 -13.89
CA ILE A 9 -10.52 46.22 -14.00
C ILE A 9 -9.73 45.87 -15.27
N HIS A 10 -9.46 46.94 -16.00
CA HIS A 10 -8.78 47.09 -17.28
C HIS A 10 -7.33 46.59 -17.31
N VAL A 11 -6.92 46.11 -18.48
CA VAL A 11 -5.52 45.90 -18.87
C VAL A 11 -5.09 47.07 -19.75
N GLU A 12 -4.09 47.83 -19.32
CA GLU A 12 -3.39 48.81 -20.16
C GLU A 12 -2.01 48.28 -20.55
N VAL A 13 -1.72 48.33 -21.86
CA VAL A 13 -0.43 47.99 -22.45
C VAL A 13 0.22 49.30 -22.87
N GLY A 14 1.41 49.59 -22.34
CA GLY A 14 2.20 50.78 -22.69
C GLY A 14 3.66 50.44 -22.95
N VAL A 15 4.09 50.64 -24.20
CA VAL A 15 5.49 50.59 -24.66
C VAL A 15 6.03 52.02 -24.71
N TYR A 16 7.24 52.27 -24.21
CA TYR A 16 8.36 52.99 -24.87
C TYR A 16 9.49 53.27 -23.86
N GLY A 17 10.74 53.05 -24.28
CA GLY A 17 11.91 52.99 -23.41
C GLY A 17 12.76 54.25 -23.30
N SER A 18 13.83 54.13 -22.50
CA SER A 18 15.04 54.95 -22.59
C SER A 18 16.22 54.22 -21.93
N ARG A 19 17.37 54.22 -22.61
CA ARG A 19 18.65 53.64 -22.18
C ARG A 19 19.14 54.26 -20.87
N VAL A 20 19.62 53.42 -19.97
CA VAL A 20 20.56 53.81 -18.90
C VAL A 20 21.67 52.76 -18.88
N ASP A 21 22.92 53.23 -18.98
CA ASP A 21 24.14 52.43 -19.01
C ASP A 21 24.20 51.41 -17.87
N ARG A 22 24.34 50.12 -18.21
CA ARG A 22 24.78 49.08 -17.26
C ARG A 22 26.28 48.83 -17.43
N PRO A 23 27.05 48.75 -16.34
CA PRO A 23 28.46 48.42 -16.41
C PRO A 23 28.66 46.98 -16.91
N LEU A 24 29.75 46.77 -17.65
CA LEU A 24 30.24 45.47 -18.08
C LEU A 24 30.44 44.54 -16.86
N PRO A 25 30.11 43.24 -16.97
CA PRO A 25 30.31 42.30 -15.87
C PRO A 25 31.80 42.20 -15.56
N GLN A 26 32.13 42.41 -14.28
CA GLN A 26 33.48 42.24 -13.78
C GLN A 26 33.91 40.77 -13.86
N THR A 27 35.20 40.59 -14.07
CA THR A 27 35.96 39.34 -14.20
C THR A 27 35.61 38.28 -13.13
N PRO A 28 35.77 36.98 -13.44
CA PRO A 28 35.28 35.89 -12.60
C PRO A 28 35.97 35.89 -11.24
N THR A 29 35.15 35.85 -10.20
CA THR A 29 35.57 35.51 -8.84
C THR A 29 36.24 34.12 -8.86
N SER A 30 37.43 34.08 -8.27
CA SER A 30 38.44 33.02 -8.18
C SER A 30 38.03 31.58 -8.50
N ILE A 31 38.93 30.90 -9.22
CA ILE A 31 39.06 29.43 -9.39
C ILE A 31 38.78 28.64 -8.10
N LEU A 32 39.02 29.23 -6.92
CA LEU A 32 38.74 28.67 -5.60
C LEU A 32 37.25 28.41 -5.30
N GLN A 33 36.29 29.12 -5.92
CA GLN A 33 34.86 28.82 -5.76
C GLN A 33 34.40 27.68 -6.69
N PHE A 34 35.01 27.55 -7.87
CA PHE A 34 34.74 26.44 -8.79
C PHE A 34 35.38 25.14 -8.27
N GLU A 35 36.61 25.21 -7.75
CA GLU A 35 37.29 24.09 -7.09
C GLU A 35 36.60 23.65 -5.80
N ARG A 36 35.93 24.55 -5.06
CA ARG A 36 35.07 24.17 -3.93
C ARG A 36 33.77 23.48 -4.35
N SER A 37 33.21 23.83 -5.52
CA SER A 37 32.05 23.12 -6.05
C SER A 37 32.42 21.75 -6.65
N ILE A 38 33.62 21.62 -7.20
CA ILE A 38 34.17 20.33 -7.65
C ILE A 38 34.61 19.49 -6.44
N SER A 39 35.15 20.07 -5.36
CA SER A 39 35.51 19.33 -4.16
C SER A 39 34.31 18.99 -3.25
N MET A 40 33.22 19.77 -3.27
CA MET A 40 31.95 19.39 -2.63
C MET A 40 31.18 18.33 -3.45
N ASN A 41 31.30 18.31 -4.78
CA ASN A 41 30.70 17.26 -5.61
C ASN A 41 31.61 16.02 -5.80
N GLN A 42 32.92 16.12 -5.57
CA GLN A 42 33.81 14.96 -5.39
C GLN A 42 33.72 14.36 -3.97
N ALA A 43 33.04 15.04 -3.03
CA ALA A 43 32.69 14.52 -1.72
C ALA A 43 31.32 13.82 -1.68
N LEU A 44 30.60 13.74 -2.81
CA LEU A 44 29.56 12.73 -3.01
C LEU A 44 30.27 11.42 -3.34
N ASN A 45 30.77 10.79 -2.26
CA ASN A 45 31.48 9.52 -2.23
C ASN A 45 31.06 8.53 -3.33
N GLU A 46 32.00 8.21 -4.21
CA GLU A 46 31.99 7.05 -5.13
C GLU A 46 32.03 5.69 -4.39
N ASN A 47 31.58 5.59 -3.14
CA ASN A 47 31.54 4.34 -2.37
C ASN A 47 30.57 4.35 -1.17
N GLN A 48 29.46 5.07 -1.24
CA GLN A 48 28.31 4.73 -0.37
C GLN A 48 27.58 3.51 -0.95
N GLN A 49 28.27 2.37 -1.05
CA GLN A 49 27.57 1.10 -1.04
C GLN A 49 26.80 1.04 0.28
N LEU A 50 25.47 1.07 0.22
CA LEU A 50 24.59 0.74 1.33
C LEU A 50 24.88 -0.71 1.76
N LYS A 51 25.91 -0.90 2.58
CA LYS A 51 26.19 -2.17 3.23
C LYS A 51 25.42 -2.18 4.54
N LEU A 52 24.63 -3.24 4.74
CA LEU A 52 24.03 -3.50 6.04
C LEU A 52 25.15 -3.58 7.07
N ASN A 53 25.10 -2.71 8.08
CA ASN A 53 26.04 -2.74 9.18
C ASN A 53 25.71 -3.93 10.12
N GLY A 54 26.62 -4.24 11.06
CA GLY A 54 26.42 -5.37 11.97
C GLY A 54 25.12 -5.30 12.78
N SER A 55 24.66 -4.10 13.16
CA SER A 55 23.38 -3.93 13.84
C SER A 55 22.17 -4.26 12.96
N ALA A 56 22.21 -3.94 11.66
CA ALA A 56 21.14 -4.28 10.74
C ALA A 56 21.05 -5.79 10.52
N LEU A 57 22.19 -6.47 10.36
CA LEU A 57 22.23 -7.94 10.25
C LEU A 57 21.71 -8.62 11.52
N LEU A 58 22.14 -8.16 12.70
CA LEU A 58 21.65 -8.67 13.97
C LEU A 58 20.15 -8.39 14.17
N TRP A 59 19.66 -7.25 13.70
CA TRP A 59 18.24 -6.92 13.76
C TRP A 59 17.41 -7.85 12.86
N LEU A 60 17.88 -8.17 11.65
CA LEU A 60 17.22 -9.12 10.76
C LEU A 60 17.10 -10.52 11.40
N ASP A 61 18.19 -11.00 12.01
CA ASP A 61 18.22 -12.28 12.73
C ASP A 61 17.21 -12.32 13.90
N LYS A 62 17.18 -11.25 14.70
CA LYS A 62 16.23 -11.10 15.80
C LYS A 62 14.78 -10.99 15.32
N LEU A 63 14.54 -10.27 14.23
CA LEU A 63 13.21 -10.10 13.65
C LEU A 63 12.62 -11.45 13.25
N GLN A 64 13.41 -12.30 12.60
CA GLN A 64 12.99 -13.64 12.21
C GLN A 64 12.59 -14.48 13.44
N THR A 65 13.42 -14.46 14.49
CA THR A 65 13.10 -15.17 15.75
C THR A 65 11.83 -14.63 16.42
N ARG A 66 11.63 -13.31 16.40
CA ARG A 66 10.45 -12.66 16.98
C ARG A 66 9.16 -13.04 16.24
N LEU A 67 9.23 -13.22 14.92
CA LEU A 67 8.06 -13.60 14.14
C LEU A 67 7.49 -14.96 14.56
N GLU A 68 8.35 -15.86 15.02
CA GLU A 68 7.95 -17.18 15.53
C GLU A 68 7.26 -17.12 16.91
N GLN A 69 7.39 -15.99 17.61
CA GLN A 69 6.84 -15.77 18.95
C GLN A 69 5.46 -15.12 18.95
N PHE A 70 4.96 -14.65 17.80
CA PHE A 70 3.60 -14.10 17.73
C PHE A 70 2.58 -15.18 18.09
N GLU A 71 1.61 -14.79 18.90
CA GLU A 71 0.52 -15.67 19.30
C GLU A 71 -0.52 -15.78 18.18
N THR A 72 -1.29 -16.87 18.21
CA THR A 72 -2.48 -16.97 17.38
C THR A 72 -3.62 -16.19 18.03
N LEU A 73 -4.41 -15.48 17.22
CA LEU A 73 -5.61 -14.80 17.66
C LEU A 73 -6.83 -15.69 17.42
N SER A 74 -7.68 -15.89 18.43
CA SER A 74 -8.97 -16.56 18.23
C SER A 74 -9.96 -15.58 17.59
N LEU A 75 -10.62 -15.98 16.49
CA LEU A 75 -11.68 -15.19 15.86
C LEU A 75 -12.85 -14.94 16.83
N GLU A 76 -13.07 -15.85 17.76
CA GLU A 76 -14.13 -15.78 18.77
C GLU A 76 -13.93 -14.62 19.73
N SER A 77 -12.69 -14.17 19.92
CA SER A 77 -12.34 -13.01 20.74
C SER A 77 -12.65 -11.66 20.10
N LEU A 78 -13.06 -11.65 18.82
CA LEU A 78 -13.39 -10.43 18.08
C LEU A 78 -14.88 -10.17 18.04
N GLU A 79 -15.25 -8.91 18.30
CA GLU A 79 -16.61 -8.41 18.24
C GLU A 79 -17.05 -8.26 16.77
N PRO A 80 -18.08 -8.99 16.31
CA PRO A 80 -18.46 -8.98 14.89
C PRO A 80 -18.88 -7.60 14.36
N GLU A 81 -19.49 -6.80 15.23
CA GLU A 81 -20.01 -5.48 14.89
C GLU A 81 -18.92 -4.44 14.60
N ASP A 82 -17.76 -4.58 15.26
CA ASP A 82 -16.62 -3.66 15.15
C ASP A 82 -15.56 -4.13 14.16
N THR A 83 -15.70 -5.37 13.67
CA THR A 83 -14.70 -6.07 12.87
C THR A 83 -15.06 -6.07 11.39
N ALA A 84 -14.05 -6.00 10.52
CA ALA A 84 -14.15 -6.32 9.10
C ALA A 84 -12.94 -7.17 8.68
N LEU A 85 -13.20 -8.14 7.78
CA LEU A 85 -12.15 -8.85 7.06
C LEU A 85 -11.94 -8.21 5.69
N VAL A 86 -10.69 -7.94 5.34
CA VAL A 86 -10.28 -7.39 4.05
C VAL A 86 -9.36 -8.40 3.37
N ILE A 87 -9.78 -8.88 2.20
CA ILE A 87 -9.05 -9.85 1.38
C ILE A 87 -8.50 -9.13 0.15
N ILE A 88 -7.24 -8.73 0.21
CA ILE A 88 -6.61 -7.84 -0.77
C ILE A 88 -6.05 -8.69 -1.91
N ASP A 89 -6.49 -8.41 -3.15
CA ASP A 89 -5.92 -8.94 -4.39
C ASP A 89 -5.78 -10.46 -4.49
N MET A 90 -6.72 -11.20 -3.87
CA MET A 90 -6.84 -12.65 -4.09
C MET A 90 -7.56 -12.97 -5.41
N THR A 91 -7.00 -12.47 -6.51
CA THR A 91 -7.46 -12.66 -7.89
C THR A 91 -6.68 -13.78 -8.59
N ASN A 92 -7.19 -14.26 -9.72
CA ASN A 92 -6.46 -15.24 -10.53
C ASN A 92 -5.14 -14.67 -11.07
N GLY A 93 -5.09 -13.37 -11.39
CA GLY A 93 -3.92 -12.65 -11.92
C GLY A 93 -2.68 -12.70 -11.03
N PHE A 94 -2.89 -12.84 -9.72
CA PHE A 94 -1.80 -12.94 -8.73
C PHE A 94 -1.67 -14.35 -8.14
N ALA A 95 -2.74 -15.14 -8.12
CA ALA A 95 -2.74 -16.43 -7.44
C ALA A 95 -2.62 -17.65 -8.37
N ARG A 96 -2.96 -17.53 -9.66
CA ARG A 96 -3.16 -18.67 -10.58
C ARG A 96 -2.49 -18.50 -11.93
N GLU A 97 -2.66 -17.36 -12.58
CA GLU A 97 -2.24 -17.10 -13.95
C GLU A 97 -1.88 -15.62 -14.16
N GLY A 98 -1.19 -15.30 -15.24
CA GLY A 98 -0.73 -13.93 -15.52
C GLY A 98 0.74 -13.71 -15.17
N LEU A 99 1.26 -12.54 -15.55
CA LEU A 99 2.69 -12.22 -15.42
C LEU A 99 3.13 -11.95 -13.97
N LEU A 100 2.18 -11.66 -13.08
CA LEU A 100 2.40 -11.40 -11.66
C LEU A 100 1.91 -12.55 -10.77
N ALA A 101 1.56 -13.69 -11.36
CA ALA A 101 1.12 -14.85 -10.59
C ALA A 101 2.26 -15.45 -9.76
N SER A 102 1.94 -15.77 -8.51
CA SER A 102 2.89 -16.36 -7.56
C SER A 102 2.31 -17.60 -6.90
N PRO A 103 3.03 -18.74 -6.91
CA PRO A 103 2.66 -19.92 -6.12
C PRO A 103 2.56 -19.61 -4.61
N ARG A 104 3.32 -18.61 -4.13
CA ARG A 104 3.30 -18.17 -2.72
C ARG A 104 1.96 -17.53 -2.37
N VAL A 105 1.36 -16.78 -3.30
CA VAL A 105 0.03 -16.17 -3.17
C VAL A 105 -1.05 -17.23 -3.32
N GLY A 106 -0.93 -18.13 -4.31
CA GLY A 106 -1.85 -19.25 -4.49
C GLY A 106 -1.95 -20.16 -3.25
N ALA A 107 -0.87 -20.31 -2.48
CA ALA A 107 -0.86 -21.09 -1.24
C ALA A 107 -1.71 -20.47 -0.11
N LEU A 108 -2.04 -19.18 -0.17
CA LEU A 108 -2.87 -18.51 0.85
C LEU A 108 -4.36 -18.85 0.73
N ILE A 109 -4.81 -19.27 -0.46
CA ILE A 109 -6.24 -19.43 -0.80
C ILE A 109 -7.00 -20.28 0.23
N PRO A 110 -6.54 -21.48 0.62
CA PRO A 110 -7.33 -22.32 1.53
C PRO A 110 -7.51 -21.69 2.92
N GLY A 111 -6.47 -21.05 3.45
CA GLY A 111 -6.50 -20.38 4.75
C GLY A 111 -7.40 -19.16 4.75
N ILE A 112 -7.29 -18.31 3.72
CA ILE A 112 -8.13 -17.12 3.55
C ILE A 112 -9.60 -17.50 3.33
N ALA A 113 -9.89 -18.51 2.51
CA ALA A 113 -11.26 -18.97 2.28
C ALA A 113 -11.91 -19.50 3.57
N SER A 114 -11.19 -20.29 4.36
CA SER A 114 -11.65 -20.77 5.67
C SER A 114 -11.94 -19.61 6.63
N LEU A 115 -11.04 -18.62 6.72
CA LEU A 115 -11.24 -17.44 7.54
C LEU A 115 -12.43 -16.58 7.07
N ALA A 116 -12.62 -16.46 5.75
CA ALA A 116 -13.74 -15.75 5.17
C ALA A 116 -15.08 -16.41 5.52
N GLU A 117 -15.17 -17.73 5.36
CA GLU A 117 -16.37 -18.51 5.72
C GLU A 117 -16.71 -18.34 7.21
N ALA A 118 -15.72 -18.44 8.10
CA ALA A 118 -15.90 -18.23 9.54
C ALA A 118 -16.36 -16.79 9.88
N CYS A 119 -15.76 -15.78 9.24
CA CYS A 119 -16.19 -14.38 9.38
C CYS A 119 -17.65 -14.19 8.95
N LEU A 120 -18.02 -14.74 7.80
CA LEU A 120 -19.38 -14.65 7.26
C LEU A 120 -20.42 -15.32 8.16
N GLY A 121 -20.09 -16.49 8.72
CA GLY A 121 -20.92 -17.20 9.71
C GLY A 121 -21.13 -16.42 11.00
N ARG A 122 -20.15 -15.58 11.38
CA ARG A 122 -20.23 -14.66 12.52
C ARG A 122 -20.82 -13.28 12.18
N HIS A 123 -21.27 -13.06 10.94
CA HIS A 123 -21.75 -11.76 10.45
C HIS A 123 -20.70 -10.63 10.45
N ILE A 124 -19.41 -10.99 10.46
CA ILE A 124 -18.33 -10.06 10.15
C ILE A 124 -18.38 -9.79 8.65
N PRO A 125 -18.46 -8.52 8.19
CA PRO A 125 -18.41 -8.23 6.77
C PRO A 125 -17.05 -8.59 6.19
N VAL A 126 -17.09 -9.18 4.99
CA VAL A 126 -15.91 -9.55 4.21
C VAL A 126 -15.91 -8.72 2.94
N ILE A 127 -14.87 -7.91 2.75
CA ILE A 127 -14.64 -7.17 1.52
C ILE A 127 -13.41 -7.73 0.81
N ALA A 128 -13.44 -7.72 -0.51
CA ALA A 128 -12.35 -8.18 -1.35
C ALA A 128 -11.94 -7.08 -2.35
N PRO A 129 -11.07 -6.14 -1.93
CA PRO A 129 -10.49 -5.20 -2.86
C PRO A 129 -9.67 -5.93 -3.93
N SER A 130 -9.85 -5.58 -5.20
CA SER A 130 -9.27 -6.33 -6.31
C SER A 130 -8.81 -5.41 -7.43
N ASP A 131 -7.55 -5.56 -7.86
CA ASP A 131 -7.06 -4.88 -9.05
C ASP A 131 -7.93 -5.18 -10.27
N THR A 132 -8.36 -4.10 -10.91
CA THR A 132 -9.27 -4.11 -12.05
C THR A 132 -8.92 -2.90 -12.91
N HIS A 133 -8.03 -3.10 -13.88
CA HIS A 133 -7.40 -2.01 -14.60
C HIS A 133 -8.08 -1.67 -15.92
N THR A 134 -8.08 -0.37 -16.24
CA THR A 134 -8.37 0.12 -17.59
C THR A 134 -7.10 0.01 -18.48
N PRO A 135 -7.23 0.02 -19.82
CA PRO A 135 -6.07 -0.10 -20.72
C PRO A 135 -5.03 1.03 -20.57
N ASP A 136 -5.43 2.16 -19.99
CA ASP A 136 -4.63 3.36 -19.76
C ASP A 136 -4.18 3.50 -18.29
N ALA A 137 -4.25 2.43 -17.48
CA ALA A 137 -3.84 2.47 -16.09
C ALA A 137 -2.37 2.89 -15.96
N GLU A 138 -2.12 3.97 -15.20
CA GLU A 138 -0.77 4.49 -14.95
C GLU A 138 0.11 3.47 -14.23
N GLU A 139 -0.48 2.54 -13.48
CA GLU A 139 0.25 1.46 -12.81
C GLU A 139 1.09 0.61 -13.78
N PHE A 140 0.72 0.56 -15.07
CA PHE A 140 1.47 -0.13 -16.11
C PHE A 140 2.81 0.53 -16.48
N SER A 141 3.09 1.74 -15.97
CA SER A 141 4.43 2.32 -16.04
C SER A 141 5.41 1.68 -15.06
N THR A 142 4.90 0.97 -14.05
CA THR A 142 5.68 0.29 -13.00
C THR A 142 5.62 -1.23 -13.14
N TYR A 143 4.44 -1.79 -13.44
CA TYR A 143 4.21 -3.23 -13.54
C TYR A 143 3.81 -3.61 -14.98
N PRO A 144 4.01 -4.88 -15.41
CA PRO A 144 3.41 -5.33 -16.65
C PRO A 144 1.88 -5.19 -16.60
N ALA A 145 1.24 -5.06 -17.77
CA ALA A 145 -0.21 -5.09 -17.84
C ALA A 145 -0.75 -6.39 -17.21
N HIS A 146 -1.70 -6.25 -16.29
CA HIS A 146 -2.26 -7.33 -15.48
C HIS A 146 -3.69 -6.98 -15.07
N CYS A 147 -4.46 -7.96 -14.59
CA CYS A 147 -5.77 -7.77 -13.95
C CYS A 147 -6.70 -6.79 -14.71
N MET A 148 -6.70 -6.87 -16.05
CA MET A 148 -7.50 -6.00 -16.91
C MET A 148 -8.99 -6.19 -16.64
N ALA A 149 -9.77 -5.11 -16.62
CA ALA A 149 -11.20 -5.17 -16.38
C ALA A 149 -11.91 -6.15 -17.35
N GLY A 150 -12.64 -7.11 -16.77
CA GLY A 150 -13.37 -8.15 -17.52
C GLY A 150 -12.51 -9.34 -17.95
N SER A 151 -11.22 -9.37 -17.61
CA SER A 151 -10.34 -10.53 -17.84
C SER A 151 -10.50 -11.58 -16.73
N GLN A 152 -10.05 -12.82 -17.02
CA GLN A 152 -9.97 -13.88 -16.02
C GLN A 152 -8.97 -13.54 -14.91
N GLU A 153 -7.85 -12.89 -15.23
CA GLU A 153 -6.89 -12.40 -14.24
C GLU A 153 -7.54 -11.49 -13.20
N SER A 154 -8.45 -10.60 -13.61
CA SER A 154 -9.15 -9.69 -12.69
C SER A 154 -10.22 -10.37 -11.84
N ALA A 155 -10.58 -11.63 -12.10
CA ALA A 155 -11.57 -12.34 -11.31
C ALA A 155 -10.98 -12.81 -9.98
N LEU A 156 -11.76 -12.73 -8.90
CA LEU A 156 -11.42 -13.39 -7.64
C LEU A 156 -11.24 -14.90 -7.86
N VAL A 157 -10.38 -15.53 -7.07
CA VAL A 157 -10.26 -16.99 -7.07
C VAL A 157 -11.59 -17.65 -6.76
N SER A 158 -11.85 -18.80 -7.39
CA SER A 158 -13.16 -19.46 -7.36
C SER A 158 -13.65 -19.77 -5.94
N GLU A 159 -12.72 -20.11 -5.05
CA GLU A 159 -12.94 -20.45 -3.65
C GLU A 159 -13.58 -19.28 -2.90
N LEU A 160 -13.19 -18.04 -3.20
CA LEU A 160 -13.81 -16.85 -2.61
C LEU A 160 -15.14 -16.52 -3.29
N THR A 161 -15.24 -16.65 -4.62
CA THR A 161 -16.52 -16.39 -5.32
C THR A 161 -17.62 -17.37 -4.96
N SER A 162 -17.26 -18.56 -4.46
CA SER A 162 -18.21 -19.55 -3.97
C SER A 162 -18.87 -19.16 -2.64
N LEU A 163 -18.28 -18.22 -1.91
CA LEU A 163 -18.81 -17.70 -0.65
C LEU A 163 -19.73 -16.51 -0.92
N GLU A 164 -21.01 -16.70 -0.64
CA GLU A 164 -21.99 -15.62 -0.75
C GLU A 164 -21.66 -14.47 0.22
N ARG A 165 -22.01 -13.24 -0.16
CA ARG A 165 -21.86 -12.01 0.65
C ARG A 165 -20.44 -11.46 0.79
N ILE A 166 -19.42 -12.02 0.12
CA ILE A 166 -18.16 -11.31 -0.09
C ILE A 166 -18.41 -10.12 -1.04
N ILE A 167 -18.05 -8.92 -0.61
CA ILE A 167 -18.23 -7.70 -1.40
C ILE A 167 -16.92 -7.40 -2.12
N ARG A 168 -16.89 -7.61 -3.44
CA ARG A 168 -15.77 -7.18 -4.29
C ARG A 168 -15.73 -5.66 -4.40
N LEU A 169 -14.55 -5.07 -4.28
CA LEU A 169 -14.32 -3.63 -4.43
C LEU A 169 -13.20 -3.39 -5.45
N ASP A 170 -13.55 -2.94 -6.65
CA ASP A 170 -12.55 -2.72 -7.69
C ASP A 170 -11.62 -1.55 -7.33
N LYS A 171 -10.32 -1.71 -7.60
CA LYS A 171 -9.30 -0.65 -7.50
C LYS A 171 -8.47 -0.60 -8.77
N ASN A 172 -8.02 0.60 -9.13
CA ASN A 172 -7.17 0.85 -10.30
C ASN A 172 -5.78 1.35 -9.88
N SER A 173 -5.33 0.91 -8.71
CA SER A 173 -4.02 1.20 -8.14
C SER A 173 -3.71 0.21 -7.02
N THR A 174 -2.44 0.04 -6.68
CA THR A 174 -2.00 -0.66 -5.46
C THR A 174 -2.66 -0.20 -4.14
N GLN A 175 -3.23 1.02 -4.08
CA GLN A 175 -3.84 1.57 -2.85
C GLN A 175 -5.37 1.57 -2.90
N ILE A 176 -5.97 0.78 -2.00
CA ILE A 176 -7.42 0.64 -1.84
C ILE A 176 -8.09 1.95 -1.40
N TRP A 177 -7.44 2.76 -0.55
CA TRP A 177 -8.04 3.98 0.02
C TRP A 177 -8.48 5.00 -1.05
N HIS A 178 -7.88 4.96 -2.23
CA HIS A 178 -8.21 5.85 -3.35
C HIS A 178 -9.39 5.34 -4.20
N SER A 179 -9.82 4.08 -4.03
CA SER A 179 -10.97 3.55 -4.74
C SER A 179 -12.27 4.16 -4.24
N GLN A 180 -13.11 4.61 -5.17
CA GLN A 180 -14.47 5.08 -4.86
C GLN A 180 -15.29 3.97 -4.20
N ALA A 181 -15.16 2.72 -4.66
CA ALA A 181 -15.89 1.59 -4.11
C ALA A 181 -15.56 1.37 -2.63
N PHE A 182 -14.28 1.47 -2.26
CA PHE A 182 -13.88 1.39 -0.86
C PHE A 182 -14.34 2.60 -0.05
N GLN A 183 -14.22 3.82 -0.57
CA GLN A 183 -14.69 5.01 0.14
C GLN A 183 -16.20 4.97 0.42
N ASP A 184 -16.99 4.48 -0.53
CA ASP A 184 -18.43 4.31 -0.37
C ASP A 184 -18.75 3.29 0.71
N TRP A 185 -18.13 2.10 0.63
CA TRP A 185 -18.29 1.06 1.63
C TRP A 185 -17.82 1.53 3.03
N PHE A 186 -16.69 2.23 3.09
CA PHE A 186 -16.13 2.73 4.35
C PHE A 186 -17.04 3.75 5.02
N ARG A 187 -17.68 4.66 4.28
CA ARG A 187 -18.63 5.65 4.85
C ARG A 187 -19.79 4.98 5.57
N GLU A 188 -20.27 3.84 5.07
CA GLU A 188 -21.35 3.07 5.69
C GLU A 188 -20.88 2.20 6.87
N ASN A 189 -19.58 1.94 6.94
CA ASN A 189 -18.98 1.02 7.89
C ASN A 189 -17.97 1.69 8.83
N GLU A 190 -17.93 3.03 8.84
CA GLU A 190 -16.88 3.83 9.49
C GLU A 190 -16.79 3.63 11.00
N ARG A 191 -17.85 3.10 11.63
CA ARG A 191 -17.88 2.78 13.06
C ARG A 191 -16.87 1.71 13.46
N ARG A 192 -16.50 0.83 12.52
CA ARG A 192 -15.60 -0.30 12.76
C ARG A 192 -14.21 0.18 13.16
N SER A 193 -13.63 -0.55 14.09
CA SER A 193 -12.33 -0.22 14.68
C SER A 193 -11.35 -1.39 14.63
N THR A 194 -11.81 -2.59 14.25
CA THR A 194 -10.98 -3.79 14.10
C THR A 194 -10.97 -4.25 12.64
N TRP A 195 -9.78 -4.42 12.08
CA TRP A 195 -9.58 -4.73 10.67
C TRP A 195 -8.61 -5.88 10.53
N ILE A 196 -9.05 -7.00 9.96
CA ILE A 196 -8.19 -8.13 9.65
C ILE A 196 -7.79 -8.02 8.19
N LEU A 197 -6.50 -7.89 7.91
CA LEU A 197 -5.98 -7.72 6.56
C LEU A 197 -5.26 -8.99 6.10
N THR A 198 -5.68 -9.51 4.94
CA THR A 198 -5.15 -10.73 4.33
C THR A 198 -4.91 -10.50 2.83
N GLY A 199 -4.15 -11.38 2.20
CA GLY A 199 -3.96 -11.41 0.74
C GLY A 199 -2.58 -10.92 0.27
N ASP A 200 -2.58 -10.29 -0.90
CA ASP A 200 -1.38 -9.98 -1.70
C ASP A 200 -1.32 -8.48 -2.06
N CYS A 201 -0.16 -7.88 -2.33
CA CYS A 201 1.16 -8.28 -1.85
C CYS A 201 1.43 -7.72 -0.46
N THR A 202 2.12 -8.50 0.39
CA THR A 202 2.46 -8.09 1.76
C THR A 202 3.19 -6.75 1.78
N ASP A 203 4.12 -6.53 0.84
CA ASP A 203 4.99 -5.36 0.73
C ASP A 203 4.46 -4.24 -0.15
N ILE A 204 3.31 -4.44 -0.80
CA ILE A 204 2.71 -3.47 -1.72
C ILE A 204 1.30 -3.11 -1.21
N CYS A 205 0.25 -3.76 -1.72
CA CYS A 205 -1.14 -3.40 -1.45
C CYS A 205 -1.50 -3.55 0.04
N VAL A 206 -1.06 -4.65 0.67
CA VAL A 206 -1.32 -4.91 2.08
C VAL A 206 -0.62 -3.87 2.95
N LEU A 207 0.71 -3.69 2.82
CA LEU A 207 1.49 -2.72 3.58
C LEU A 207 0.94 -1.30 3.44
N GLN A 208 0.68 -0.86 2.20
CA GLN A 208 0.18 0.48 1.93
C GLN A 208 -1.18 0.70 2.59
N PHE A 209 -2.12 -0.23 2.45
CA PHE A 209 -3.45 -0.10 3.05
C PHE A 209 -3.40 -0.16 4.58
N ALA A 210 -2.63 -1.10 5.12
CA ALA A 210 -2.34 -1.25 6.55
C ALA A 210 -1.93 0.09 7.21
N LEU A 211 -0.91 0.73 6.66
CA LEU A 211 -0.36 1.98 7.20
C LEU A 211 -1.33 3.15 7.03
N VAL A 212 -2.01 3.27 5.88
CA VAL A 212 -3.02 4.32 5.66
C VAL A 212 -4.18 4.17 6.63
N LEU A 213 -4.70 2.95 6.82
CA LEU A 213 -5.79 2.68 7.73
C LEU A 213 -5.40 3.03 9.17
N LYS A 214 -4.22 2.59 9.63
CA LYS A 214 -3.72 2.89 10.97
C LYS A 214 -3.59 4.39 11.20
N THR A 215 -2.94 5.10 10.28
CA THR A 215 -2.69 6.54 10.40
C THR A 215 -3.97 7.37 10.24
N PHE A 216 -4.94 6.91 9.45
CA PHE A 216 -6.27 7.52 9.37
C PHE A 216 -6.94 7.55 10.75
N PHE A 217 -7.05 6.41 11.44
CA PHE A 217 -7.67 6.34 12.75
C PHE A 217 -6.91 7.18 13.80
N GLN A 218 -5.57 7.13 13.78
CA GLN A 218 -4.72 7.98 14.64
C GLN A 218 -4.99 9.47 14.40
N SER A 219 -5.11 9.91 13.15
CA SER A 219 -5.40 11.32 12.81
C SER A 219 -6.74 11.81 13.38
N LYS A 220 -7.66 10.88 13.67
CA LYS A 220 -8.98 11.15 14.26
C LYS A 220 -9.01 10.95 15.77
N ASN A 221 -7.87 10.62 16.40
CA ASN A 221 -7.80 10.20 17.81
C ASN A 221 -8.75 9.03 18.13
N ARG A 222 -8.95 8.13 17.17
CA ARG A 222 -9.81 6.95 17.30
C ARG A 222 -8.93 5.72 17.48
N PRO A 223 -9.10 4.94 18.57
CA PRO A 223 -8.43 3.66 18.70
C PRO A 223 -8.81 2.73 17.54
N SER A 224 -7.83 1.99 17.02
CA SER A 224 -8.06 0.96 16.02
C SER A 224 -7.06 -0.18 16.17
N ARG A 225 -7.54 -1.39 15.89
CA ARG A 225 -6.75 -2.60 15.71
C ARG A 225 -6.69 -2.90 14.22
N VAL A 226 -5.49 -2.90 13.68
CA VAL A 226 -5.24 -3.35 12.31
C VAL A 226 -4.38 -4.59 12.42
N ILE A 227 -5.04 -5.73 12.25
CA ILE A 227 -4.53 -7.07 12.51
C ILE A 227 -4.06 -7.67 11.20
N VAL A 228 -2.81 -8.16 11.17
CA VAL A 228 -2.22 -8.81 10.01
C VAL A 228 -1.80 -10.22 10.40
N PRO A 229 -2.56 -11.25 10.01
CA PRO A 229 -2.19 -12.64 10.24
C PRO A 229 -1.06 -13.03 9.28
N ILE A 230 0.12 -13.34 9.82
CA ILE A 230 1.34 -13.61 9.04
C ILE A 230 1.13 -14.77 8.07
N ASN A 231 0.40 -15.81 8.48
CA ASN A 231 0.08 -16.96 7.64
C ASN A 231 -0.95 -16.69 6.53
N ALA A 232 -1.53 -15.49 6.47
CA ALA A 232 -2.59 -15.10 5.54
C ALA A 232 -2.19 -13.92 4.64
N VAL A 233 -0.91 -13.55 4.61
CA VAL A 233 -0.35 -12.57 3.69
C VAL A 233 0.93 -13.12 3.07
N ASN A 234 1.18 -12.84 1.80
CA ASN A 234 2.46 -13.14 1.15
C ASN A 234 2.70 -12.18 -0.01
N THR A 235 3.78 -12.39 -0.74
CA THR A 235 4.14 -11.62 -1.94
C THR A 235 4.72 -12.55 -3.00
N PHE A 236 4.96 -12.03 -4.20
CA PHE A 236 5.60 -12.76 -5.28
C PHE A 236 7.12 -12.88 -5.08
N GLU A 237 7.77 -13.63 -5.95
CA GLU A 237 9.23 -13.82 -5.92
C GLU A 237 9.79 -13.77 -7.34
N THR A 238 10.80 -12.93 -7.55
CA THR A 238 11.58 -12.83 -8.78
C THR A 238 13.05 -12.58 -8.46
N PRO A 239 13.99 -12.69 -9.42
CA PRO A 239 15.41 -12.38 -9.16
C PRO A 239 15.66 -10.97 -8.59
N ASP A 240 14.83 -9.99 -8.96
CA ASP A 240 14.95 -8.60 -8.50
C ASP A 240 14.03 -8.29 -7.29
N HIS A 241 13.22 -9.27 -6.87
CA HIS A 241 12.30 -9.18 -5.73
C HIS A 241 12.36 -10.50 -4.94
N PRO A 242 13.32 -10.67 -4.01
CA PRO A 242 13.41 -11.86 -3.17
C PRO A 242 12.24 -11.89 -2.17
N GLY A 243 11.22 -12.70 -2.46
CA GLY A 243 9.91 -12.64 -1.81
C GLY A 243 9.96 -12.79 -0.29
N ASP A 244 10.78 -13.69 0.25
CA ASP A 244 10.94 -13.85 1.71
C ASP A 244 11.47 -12.58 2.38
N LEU A 245 12.43 -11.89 1.75
CA LEU A 245 13.01 -10.66 2.30
C LEU A 245 11.99 -9.52 2.24
N TYR A 246 11.30 -9.34 1.12
CA TYR A 246 10.29 -8.28 0.99
C TYR A 246 9.10 -8.51 1.93
N HIS A 247 8.61 -9.73 2.05
CA HIS A 247 7.60 -10.11 3.03
C HIS A 247 8.05 -9.80 4.46
N LEU A 248 9.26 -10.22 4.84
CA LEU A 248 9.83 -9.95 6.16
C LEU A 248 9.95 -8.45 6.46
N MET A 249 10.41 -7.65 5.50
CA MET A 249 10.55 -6.20 5.65
C MET A 249 9.20 -5.52 5.77
N ALA A 250 8.21 -5.93 4.98
CA ALA A 250 6.86 -5.39 5.08
C ALA A 250 6.23 -5.66 6.45
N LEU A 251 6.36 -6.87 6.97
CA LEU A 251 5.91 -7.20 8.33
C LEU A 251 6.60 -6.30 9.37
N ALA A 252 7.92 -6.12 9.27
CA ALA A 252 8.64 -5.24 10.20
C ALA A 252 8.19 -3.77 10.13
N LEU A 253 7.92 -3.26 8.92
CA LEU A 253 7.40 -1.91 8.73
C LEU A 253 5.98 -1.78 9.29
N MET A 254 5.13 -2.79 9.13
CA MET A 254 3.79 -2.80 9.72
C MET A 254 3.85 -2.82 11.26
N ASP A 255 4.67 -3.68 11.85
CA ASP A 255 4.91 -3.72 13.30
C ASP A 255 5.41 -2.37 13.83
N ALA A 256 6.40 -1.76 13.17
CA ALA A 256 6.89 -0.43 13.52
C ALA A 256 5.83 0.66 13.35
N GLY A 257 4.89 0.48 12.41
CA GLY A 257 3.72 1.33 12.21
C GLY A 257 2.64 1.18 13.28
N GLY A 258 2.80 0.25 14.23
CA GLY A 258 1.83 -0.03 15.30
C GLY A 258 0.65 -0.88 14.84
N LEU A 259 0.84 -1.70 13.82
CA LEU A 259 -0.08 -2.77 13.47
C LEU A 259 0.09 -3.96 14.41
N GLU A 260 -0.98 -4.74 14.54
CA GLU A 260 -1.02 -5.95 15.36
C GLU A 260 -0.70 -7.16 14.47
N LEU A 261 0.56 -7.60 14.49
CA LEU A 261 0.92 -8.85 13.83
C LEU A 261 0.52 -10.04 14.72
N VAL A 262 -0.06 -11.07 14.10
CA VAL A 262 -0.40 -12.33 14.76
C VAL A 262 0.07 -13.48 13.90
N LYS A 263 0.38 -14.64 14.49
CA LYS A 263 0.82 -15.81 13.72
C LYS A 263 -0.25 -16.27 12.72
N GLY A 264 -1.50 -16.20 13.15
CA GLY A 264 -2.68 -16.48 12.35
C GLY A 264 -3.94 -16.09 13.11
N VAL A 265 -5.10 -16.29 12.47
CA VAL A 265 -6.40 -16.23 13.13
C VAL A 265 -6.98 -17.63 13.15
N GLU A 266 -7.18 -18.16 14.36
CA GLU A 266 -7.83 -19.45 14.59
C GLU A 266 -9.34 -19.30 14.42
N VAL A 267 -9.92 -20.22 13.67
CA VAL A 267 -11.36 -20.34 13.46
C VAL A 267 -11.82 -21.63 14.16
N SER A 268 -12.76 -21.54 15.10
CA SER A 268 -13.25 -22.69 15.88
C SER A 268 -14.18 -23.62 15.10
#